data_AF-A0A0F9G214-F1
#
_entry.id   AF-A0A0F9G214-F1
#
_cell.length_a   1.000
_cell.length_b   1.000
_cell.length_c   1.000
_cell.angle_alpha   90.00
_cell.angle_beta   90.00
_cell.angle_gamma   90.00
#
_symmetry.space_group_name_H-M   'P 1'
#
loop_
_entity.id
_entity.type
_entity.pdbx_description
1 polymer ?
#
loop_
_entity_poly.entity_id
_entity_poly.type
_entity_poly.pdbx_seq_one_letter_code
_entity_poly.pdbx_strand_id
1 'polypeptide(L)' 'MFNWLKRKKKRKNFFIPNPAYYPLDTYQNFIDFVKDHSHLADIELTNRVLSITNKRIKMANVLDLVQITRANLP' A
#
# COMPACT_ATOMS: atom_id res chain seq x y z
N MET A 1 -0.08 33.38 -28.22
CA MET A 1 0.36 33.35 -26.80
C MET A 1 -0.75 32.67 -25.99
N PHE A 2 -0.68 31.34 -25.84
CA PHE A 2 -1.75 30.57 -25.18
C PHE A 2 -1.27 30.05 -23.81
N ASN A 3 -1.81 30.63 -22.75
CA ASN A 3 -1.64 30.19 -21.37
C ASN A 3 -2.37 28.86 -21.15
N TRP A 4 -1.62 27.76 -21.11
CA TRP A 4 -2.09 26.44 -20.69
C TRP A 4 -2.23 26.44 -19.16
N LEU A 5 -3.41 26.82 -18.68
CA LEU A 5 -3.82 26.65 -17.29
C LEU A 5 -3.74 25.15 -16.95
N LYS A 6 -2.72 24.81 -16.15
CA LYS A 6 -2.51 23.52 -15.51
C LYS A 6 -3.75 23.11 -14.71
N ARG A 7 -4.71 22.43 -15.35
CA ARG A 7 -5.62 21.54 -14.65
C ARG A 7 -4.79 20.38 -14.11
N LYS A 8 -4.23 20.53 -12.91
CA LYS A 8 -3.85 19.40 -12.05
C LYS A 8 -5.15 18.66 -11.72
N LYS A 9 -5.61 17.84 -12.67
CA LYS A 9 -6.62 16.81 -12.45
C LYS A 9 -5.99 15.92 -11.38
N LYS A 10 -6.46 16.03 -10.12
CA LYS A 10 -6.17 15.09 -9.06
C LYS A 10 -6.47 13.71 -9.63
N ARG A 11 -5.46 13.02 -10.15
CA ARG A 11 -5.55 11.60 -10.45
C ARG A 11 -5.78 10.99 -9.08
N LYS A 12 -7.05 10.69 -8.77
CA LYS A 12 -7.37 9.58 -7.87
C LYS A 12 -6.67 8.41 -8.54
N ASN A 13 -5.42 8.15 -8.15
CA ASN A 13 -4.71 6.95 -8.54
C ASN A 13 -5.56 5.82 -7.98
N PHE A 14 -6.46 5.30 -8.82
CA PHE A 14 -7.06 3.99 -8.59
C PHE A 14 -5.87 3.03 -8.57
N PHE A 15 -5.39 2.74 -7.35
CA PHE A 15 -4.43 1.70 -7.12
C PHE A 15 -5.13 0.41 -7.54
N ILE A 16 -4.80 -0.08 -8.74
CA ILE A 16 -5.17 -1.41 -9.15
C ILE A 16 -4.11 -2.30 -8.52
N PRO A 17 -4.42 -3.05 -7.45
CA PRO A 17 -3.47 -3.96 -6.85
C PRO A 17 -3.17 -5.01 -7.90
N ASN A 18 -1.93 -5.06 -8.40
CA ASN A 18 -1.49 -6.16 -9.24
C ASN A 18 -0.85 -7.20 -8.31
N PRO A 19 -1.55 -8.28 -7.95
CA PRO A 19 -1.00 -9.30 -7.06
C PRO A 19 0.26 -9.97 -7.62
N ALA A 20 0.52 -9.88 -8.93
CA ALA A 20 1.75 -10.39 -9.54
C ALA A 20 2.98 -9.51 -9.29
N TYR A 21 2.83 -8.24 -8.88
CA TYR A 21 3.94 -7.28 -8.75
C TYR A 21 4.51 -7.19 -7.32
N TYR A 22 3.76 -7.63 -6.31
CA TYR A 22 4.24 -7.80 -4.93
C TYR A 22 3.76 -9.14 -4.38
N PRO A 23 4.52 -10.22 -4.56
CA PRO A 23 4.29 -11.44 -3.80
C PRO A 23 4.57 -11.15 -2.33
N LEU A 24 3.54 -10.80 -1.56
CA LEU A 24 3.59 -10.61 -0.09
C LEU A 24 3.73 -11.96 0.65
N ASP A 25 4.27 -12.96 -0.04
CA ASP A 25 4.43 -14.32 0.42
C ASP A 25 5.64 -14.46 1.36
N THR A 26 6.55 -13.49 1.32
CA THR A 26 7.73 -13.42 2.18
C THR A 26 7.72 -12.17 3.07
N TYR A 27 8.32 -12.30 4.25
CA TYR A 27 8.44 -11.20 5.22
C TYR A 27 9.21 -9.99 4.65
N GLN A 28 10.26 -10.23 3.85
CA GLN A 28 11.05 -9.16 3.23
C GLN A 28 10.22 -8.35 2.22
N ASN A 29 9.47 -9.01 1.33
CA ASN A 29 8.62 -8.32 0.36
C ASN A 29 7.53 -7.49 1.04
N PHE A 30 7.04 -7.95 2.20
CA PHE A 30 6.10 -7.19 3.02
C PHE A 30 6.75 -5.94 3.64
N ILE A 31 7.96 -6.05 4.17
CA ILE A 31 8.72 -4.90 4.68
C ILE A 31 8.94 -3.87 3.56
N ASP A 32 9.43 -4.31 2.41
CA ASP A 32 9.71 -3.43 1.27
C ASP A 32 8.42 -2.75 0.79
N PHE A 33 7.31 -3.50 0.72
CA PHE A 33 5.99 -2.94 0.42
C PHE A 33 5.59 -1.84 1.41
N VAL A 34 5.71 -2.08 2.72
CA VAL A 34 5.37 -1.11 3.76
C VAL A 34 6.29 0.12 3.68
N LYS A 35 7.57 -0.07 3.36
CA LYS A 35 8.56 0.99 3.21
C LYS A 35 8.26 1.89 2.00
N ASP A 36 7.98 1.29 0.84
CA ASP A 36 7.65 1.99 -0.40
C ASP A 36 6.33 2.77 -0.29
N HIS A 37 5.44 2.30 0.57
CA HIS A 37 4.13 2.90 0.83
C HIS A 37 4.06 3.61 2.19
N SER A 38 5.21 3.98 2.76
CA SER A 38 5.33 4.65 4.07
C SER A 38 4.66 6.03 4.14
N HIS A 39 4.23 6.59 3.02
CA HIS A 39 3.46 7.84 2.94
C HIS A 39 1.95 7.65 3.18
N LEU A 40 1.45 6.41 3.19
CA LEU A 40 0.03 6.10 3.37
C LEU A 40 -0.34 5.94 4.85
N ALA A 41 -1.61 6.12 5.20
CA ALA A 41 -2.10 5.79 6.53
C ALA A 41 -2.11 4.25 6.75
N ASP A 42 -2.00 3.79 8.00
CA ASP A 42 -2.01 2.35 8.33
C ASP A 42 -3.22 1.63 7.76
N ILE A 43 -4.40 2.24 7.86
CA ILE A 43 -5.65 1.69 7.35
C ILE A 43 -5.59 1.53 5.81
N GLU A 44 -5.00 2.49 5.11
CA GLU A 44 -4.90 2.45 3.65
C GLU A 44 -3.86 1.40 3.20
N LEU A 45 -2.73 1.30 3.89
CA LEU A 45 -1.76 0.20 3.72
C LEU A 45 -2.42 -1.17 3.93
N THR A 46 -3.17 -1.32 5.01
CA THR A 46 -3.85 -2.56 5.37
C THR A 46 -4.85 -2.97 4.28
N ASN A 47 -5.65 -2.02 3.79
CA ASN A 47 -6.58 -2.27 2.67
C ASN A 47 -5.83 -2.69 1.39
N ARG A 48 -4.66 -2.10 1.11
CA ARG A 48 -3.85 -2.50 -0.04
C ARG A 48 -3.27 -3.90 0.12
N VAL A 49 -2.74 -4.23 1.29
CA VAL A 49 -2.27 -5.59 1.59
C VAL A 49 -3.40 -6.59 1.40
N LEU A 50 -4.58 -6.34 1.98
CA LEU A 50 -5.75 -7.21 1.81
C LEU A 50 -6.18 -7.36 0.36
N SER A 51 -6.10 -6.30 -0.43
CA SER A 51 -6.45 -6.35 -1.85
C SER A 51 -5.46 -7.17 -2.70
N ILE A 52 -4.22 -7.33 -2.22
CA ILE A 52 -3.17 -8.14 -2.85
C ILE A 52 -3.25 -9.59 -2.35
N THR A 53 -3.52 -9.78 -1.06
CA THR A 53 -3.61 -11.11 -0.46
C THR A 53 -4.99 -11.71 -0.71
N ASN A 54 -5.09 -12.68 -1.63
CA ASN A 54 -6.32 -13.47 -1.85
C ASN A 54 -6.70 -14.40 -0.67
N LYS A 55 -6.04 -14.26 0.49
CA LYS A 55 -6.27 -15.08 1.68
C LYS A 55 -7.35 -14.45 2.54
N ARG A 56 -8.21 -15.27 3.16
CA ARG A 56 -9.17 -14.83 4.19
C ARG A 56 -8.45 -14.46 5.49
N ILE A 57 -7.69 -13.37 5.47
CA ILE A 57 -7.00 -12.83 6.64
C ILE A 57 -7.89 -11.74 7.25
N LYS A 58 -8.00 -11.72 8.57
CA LYS A 58 -8.75 -10.68 9.28
C LYS A 58 -8.01 -9.34 9.15
N MET A 59 -8.75 -8.26 8.87
CA MET A 59 -8.23 -6.89 8.80
C MET A 59 -7.37 -6.53 10.02
N ALA A 60 -7.82 -6.87 11.23
CA ALA A 60 -7.10 -6.59 12.47
C ALA A 60 -5.69 -7.20 12.48
N ASN A 61 -5.54 -8.45 12.04
CA ASN A 61 -4.24 -9.12 11.99
C ASN A 61 -3.29 -8.44 11.01
N VAL A 62 -3.81 -7.96 9.87
CA VAL A 62 -2.99 -7.24 8.88
C VAL A 62 -2.62 -5.85 9.41
N LEU A 63 -3.53 -5.17 10.10
CA LEU A 63 -3.28 -3.88 10.71
C LEU A 63 -2.17 -3.96 11.76
N ASP A 64 -2.25 -4.93 12.67
CA ASP A 64 -1.21 -5.17 13.67
C ASP A 64 0.14 -5.44 13.01
N LEU A 65 0.15 -6.26 11.95
CA LEU A 65 1.36 -6.58 11.21
C LEU A 65 1.96 -5.33 10.52
N VAL A 66 1.14 -4.47 9.92
CA VAL A 66 1.57 -3.20 9.32
C VAL A 66 2.17 -2.28 10.40
N GLN A 67 1.52 -2.16 11.55
CA GLN A 67 1.97 -1.30 12.65
C GLN A 67 3.29 -1.78 13.25
N ILE A 68 3.40 -3.07 13.56
CA ILE A 68 4.64 -3.69 14.04
C ILE A 68 5.76 -3.50 13.02
N THR A 69 5.47 -3.72 11.74
CA THR A 69 6.48 -3.57 10.69
C THR A 69 6.95 -2.13 10.58
N ARG A 70 6.03 -1.15 10.59
CA ARG A 70 6.38 0.28 10.60
C ARG A 70 7.21 0.69 11.80
N ALA A 71 6.86 0.20 12.99
CA ALA A 71 7.57 0.51 14.22
C ALA A 71 9.01 -0.05 14.23
N ASN A 72 9.27 -1.11 13.44
CA ASN A 72 10.57 -1.76 13.33
C ASN A 72 11.28 -1.46 11.99
N LEU A 73 10.79 -0.49 11.20
CA LEU A 73 11.51 -0.07 10.00
C LEU A 73 12.83 0.62 10.42
N PRO A 74 13.97 0.25 9.83
CA PRO A 74 15.25 0.89 10.10
C PRO A 74 15.34 2.31 9.54
#